data_AF-A0A525C7X0-F1
#
_entry.id   AF-A0A525C7X0-F1
#
_cell.length_a   1.000
_cell.length_b   1.000
_cell.length_c   1.000
_cell.angle_alpha   90.00
_cell.angle_beta   90.00
_cell.angle_gamma   90.00
#
_symmetry.space_group_name_H-M   'P 1'
#
loop_
_entity.id
_entity.type
_entity.pdbx_description
1 polymer ?
#
loop_
_entity_poly.entity_id
_entity_poly.type
_entity_poly.pdbx_seq_one_letter_code
_entity_poly.pdbx_strand_id
1 'polypeptide(L)'
;QEIENIKEQIKQQGGQAPEDLDFEKEGRTRVTLALLIRKIIEDNDIKIDDSRVDAMLKRVASSYGDPTIIMQYYQNNPELMQNFRSAVLEEQVIEFVAEKGNIAETEMTFEELAKSPITPEDEE
;
A
#
# COMPACT_ATOMS: atom_id res chain seq x y z
N GLN A 1 21.90 -13.55 8.63
CA GLN A 1 22.29 -12.98 9.93
C GLN A 1 21.11 -12.24 10.59
N GLU A 2 20.45 -11.31 9.91
CA GLU A 2 19.38 -10.47 10.50
C GLU A 2 18.09 -11.25 10.85
N ILE A 3 17.70 -12.22 10.03
CA ILE A 3 16.50 -13.07 10.28
C ILE A 3 16.64 -13.86 11.60
N GLU A 4 17.82 -14.39 11.89
CA GLU A 4 18.10 -15.11 13.14
C GLU A 4 18.02 -14.16 14.35
N ASN A 5 18.56 -12.95 14.22
CA ASN A 5 18.47 -11.94 15.27
C ASN A 5 17.01 -11.53 15.56
N ILE A 6 16.16 -11.43 14.53
CA ILE A 6 14.72 -11.13 14.67
C ILE A 6 13.99 -12.28 15.36
N LYS A 7 14.28 -13.53 14.98
CA LYS A 7 13.71 -14.72 15.64
C LYS A 7 14.09 -14.77 17.12
N GLU A 8 15.35 -14.47 17.46
CA GLU A 8 15.81 -14.35 18.85
C GLU A 8 15.09 -13.22 19.60
N GLN A 9 14.87 -12.06 18.96
CA GLN A 9 14.17 -10.93 19.56
C GLN A 9 12.69 -11.23 19.82
N ILE A 10 12.01 -11.96 18.92
CA ILE A 10 10.61 -12.41 19.11
C ILE A 10 10.54 -13.39 20.30
N LYS A 11 11.52 -14.31 20.39
CA LYS A 11 11.63 -15.27 21.49
C LYS A 11 11.90 -14.59 22.83
N GLN A 12 12.71 -13.53 22.86
CA GLN A 12 12.97 -12.72 24.07
C GLN A 12 11.73 -11.94 24.55
N GLN A 13 10.82 -11.57 23.66
CA GLN A 13 9.56 -10.91 24.01
C GLN A 13 8.45 -11.89 24.46
N GLY A 14 8.78 -13.17 24.66
CA GLY A 14 7.83 -14.20 25.09
C GLY A 14 6.88 -14.68 23.99
N GLY A 15 7.13 -14.28 22.73
CA GLY A 15 6.41 -14.79 21.56
C GLY A 15 7.10 -16.03 20.98
N GLN A 16 6.32 -16.91 20.36
CA GLN A 16 6.86 -17.91 19.43
C GLN A 16 6.98 -17.26 18.06
N ALA A 17 8.20 -17.23 17.52
CA ALA A 17 8.39 -16.93 16.10
C ALA A 17 7.69 -18.02 15.29
N PRO A 18 6.82 -17.69 14.31
CA PRO A 18 6.23 -18.68 13.43
C PRO A 18 7.32 -19.57 12.81
N GLU A 19 7.09 -20.89 12.79
CA GLU A 19 8.06 -21.85 12.22
C GLU A 19 8.30 -21.57 10.73
N ASP A 20 7.27 -21.05 10.04
CA ASP A 20 7.26 -20.68 8.62
C ASP A 20 7.45 -19.18 8.37
N LEU A 21 8.30 -18.49 9.14
CA LEU A 21 8.72 -17.11 8.79
C LEU A 21 9.57 -17.12 7.51
N ASP A 22 8.92 -17.13 6.36
CA ASP A 22 9.54 -17.02 5.03
C ASP A 22 9.68 -15.55 4.61
N PHE A 23 10.57 -14.84 5.31
CA PHE A 23 10.93 -13.45 4.99
C PHE A 23 11.52 -13.31 3.58
N GLU A 24 12.09 -14.39 3.03
CA GLU A 24 12.65 -14.37 1.69
C GLU A 24 11.54 -14.27 0.65
N LYS A 25 10.50 -15.11 0.74
CA LYS A 25 9.34 -15.04 -0.16
C LYS A 25 8.62 -13.71 -0.05
N GLU A 26 8.31 -13.24 1.16
CA GLU A 26 7.65 -11.95 1.34
C GLU A 26 8.51 -10.78 0.84
N GLY A 27 9.81 -10.79 1.17
CA GLY A 27 10.76 -9.79 0.71
C GLY A 27 10.89 -9.76 -0.81
N ARG A 28 10.96 -10.93 -1.44
CA ARG A 28 11.02 -11.06 -2.90
C ARG A 28 9.77 -10.47 -3.56
N THR A 29 8.58 -10.79 -3.05
CA THR A 29 7.32 -10.22 -3.56
C THR A 29 7.31 -8.71 -3.43
N ARG A 30 7.64 -8.15 -2.25
CA ARG A 30 7.68 -6.70 -2.01
C ARG A 30 8.65 -5.98 -2.93
N VAL A 31 9.87 -6.50 -3.08
CA VAL A 31 10.89 -5.90 -3.96
C VAL A 31 10.46 -5.98 -5.42
N THR A 32 9.92 -7.12 -5.85
CA THR A 32 9.45 -7.29 -7.24
C THR A 32 8.32 -6.31 -7.56
N LEU A 33 7.33 -6.16 -6.67
CA LEU A 33 6.25 -5.18 -6.82
C LEU A 33 6.77 -3.74 -6.86
N ALA A 34 7.68 -3.37 -5.95
CA ALA A 34 8.28 -2.04 -5.94
C ALA A 34 9.02 -1.71 -7.25
N LEU A 35 9.75 -2.68 -7.81
CA LEU A 35 10.42 -2.53 -9.10
C LEU A 35 9.41 -2.42 -10.26
N LEU A 36 8.35 -3.22 -10.24
CA LEU A 36 7.31 -3.21 -11.26
C LEU A 36 6.56 -1.87 -11.28
N ILE A 37 6.12 -1.40 -10.11
CA ILE A 37 5.46 -0.09 -9.95
C ILE A 37 6.36 1.02 -10.47
N ARG A 38 7.64 1.03 -10.08
CA ARG A 38 8.61 2.00 -10.59
C ARG A 38 8.73 1.97 -12.12
N LYS A 39 8.77 0.77 -12.72
CA LYS A 39 8.87 0.62 -14.18
C LYS A 39 7.62 1.14 -14.89
N ILE A 40 6.44 0.86 -14.35
CA ILE A 40 5.15 1.35 -14.90
C ILE A 40 5.10 2.87 -14.87
N ILE A 41 5.51 3.49 -13.75
CA ILE A 41 5.57 4.96 -13.62
C ILE A 41 6.49 5.56 -14.69
N GLU A 42 7.70 5.01 -14.84
CA GLU A 42 8.69 5.50 -15.79
C GLU A 42 8.24 5.35 -17.25
N ASP A 43 7.72 4.18 -17.62
CA ASP A 43 7.34 3.88 -19.01
C ASP A 43 6.11 4.66 -19.49
N ASN A 44 5.25 5.07 -18.56
CA ASN A 44 4.00 5.74 -18.87
C ASN A 44 3.99 7.22 -18.46
N ASP A 45 5.15 7.77 -18.04
CA ASP A 45 5.31 9.16 -17.56
C ASP A 45 4.23 9.55 -16.54
N ILE A 46 3.92 8.65 -15.60
CA ILE A 46 2.89 8.89 -14.58
C ILE A 46 3.41 9.96 -13.63
N LYS A 47 2.81 11.15 -13.73
CA LYS A 47 3.13 12.28 -12.87
C LYS A 47 2.18 12.34 -11.69
N ILE A 48 2.75 12.66 -10.55
CA ILE A 48 1.97 12.87 -9.35
C ILE A 48 1.00 14.03 -9.53
N ASP A 49 -0.26 13.80 -9.17
CA ASP A 49 -1.27 14.84 -9.12
C ASP A 49 -1.26 15.51 -7.74
N ASP A 50 -0.67 16.70 -7.67
CA ASP A 50 -0.61 17.49 -6.44
C ASP A 50 -2.00 17.83 -5.87
N SER A 51 -3.03 17.93 -6.72
CA SER A 51 -4.39 18.18 -6.25
C SER A 51 -4.96 16.99 -5.47
N ARG A 52 -4.60 15.76 -5.87
CA ARG A 52 -4.93 14.53 -5.14
C ARG A 52 -4.15 14.43 -3.83
N VAL A 53 -2.90 14.89 -3.80
CA VAL A 53 -2.10 14.98 -2.57
C VAL A 53 -2.78 15.89 -1.56
N ASP A 54 -3.21 17.08 -1.98
CA ASP A 54 -3.94 18.01 -1.12
C ASP A 54 -5.30 17.45 -0.68
N ALA A 55 -6.02 16.78 -1.58
CA ALA A 55 -7.29 16.13 -1.25
C ALA A 55 -7.12 15.02 -0.22
N MET A 56 -6.08 14.19 -0.36
CA MET A 56 -5.76 13.12 0.59
C MET A 56 -5.36 13.72 1.96
N LEU A 57 -4.52 14.75 1.97
CA LEU A 57 -4.15 15.44 3.21
C LEU A 57 -5.39 16.01 3.91
N LYS A 58 -6.28 16.67 3.16
CA LYS A 58 -7.54 17.21 3.70
C LYS A 58 -8.45 16.12 4.26
N ARG A 59 -8.55 14.97 3.56
CA ARG A 59 -9.32 13.80 4.01
C ARG A 59 -8.78 13.29 5.35
N VAL A 60 -7.47 13.11 5.47
CA VAL A 60 -6.84 12.68 6.73
C VAL A 60 -7.04 13.73 7.82
N ALA A 61 -6.78 15.01 7.54
CA ALA A 61 -6.94 16.11 8.49
C ALA A 61 -8.39 16.30 8.97
N SER A 62 -9.39 15.98 8.14
CA SER A 62 -10.82 16.11 8.48
C SER A 62 -11.27 15.21 9.64
N SER A 63 -10.50 14.16 9.94
CA SER A 63 -10.74 13.27 11.08
C SER A 63 -10.31 13.87 12.43
N TYR A 64 -9.63 15.01 12.41
CA TYR A 64 -9.11 15.69 13.60
C TYR A 64 -9.97 16.91 13.99
N GLY A 65 -9.83 17.34 15.24
CA GLY A 65 -10.61 18.45 15.79
C GLY A 65 -10.37 19.81 15.11
N ASP A 66 -9.13 20.08 14.70
CA ASP A 66 -8.79 21.25 13.87
C ASP A 66 -7.98 20.81 12.63
N PRO A 67 -8.66 20.63 11.48
CA PRO A 67 -7.99 20.21 10.25
C PRO A 67 -6.93 21.19 9.77
N THR A 68 -7.07 22.49 10.08
CA THR A 68 -6.18 23.54 9.59
C THR A 68 -4.78 23.40 10.20
N ILE A 69 -4.72 23.13 11.50
CA ILE A 69 -3.47 22.91 12.23
C ILE A 69 -2.75 21.68 11.66
N ILE A 70 -3.50 20.60 11.42
CA ILE A 70 -2.94 19.35 10.89
C ILE A 70 -2.41 19.57 9.47
N MET A 71 -3.19 20.20 8.59
CA MET A 71 -2.74 20.51 7.23
C MET A 71 -1.45 21.33 7.23
N GLN A 72 -1.38 22.40 8.03
CA GLN A 72 -0.18 23.24 8.13
C GLN A 72 1.03 22.45 8.66
N TYR A 73 0.82 21.60 9.66
CA TYR A 73 1.89 20.77 10.22
C TYR A 73 2.52 19.86 9.16
N TYR A 74 1.69 19.19 8.34
CA TYR A 74 2.17 18.35 7.25
C TYR A 74 2.79 19.18 6.12
N GLN A 75 2.13 20.25 5.66
CA GLN A 75 2.64 21.09 4.56
C GLN A 75 4.01 21.72 4.85
N ASN A 76 4.28 22.04 6.11
CA ASN A 76 5.57 22.59 6.55
C ASN A 76 6.67 21.52 6.70
N ASN A 77 6.34 20.24 6.54
CA ASN A 77 7.28 19.13 6.67
C ASN A 77 7.32 18.28 5.38
N PRO A 78 8.30 18.54 4.49
CA PRO A 78 8.45 17.80 3.23
C PRO A 78 8.59 16.29 3.40
N GLU A 79 9.24 15.82 4.48
CA GLU A 79 9.40 14.38 4.74
C GLU A 79 8.06 13.73 5.06
N LEU A 80 7.20 14.41 5.82
CA LEU A 80 5.85 13.90 6.11
C LEU A 80 4.95 13.95 4.88
N MET A 81 5.08 14.97 4.04
CA MET A 81 4.37 15.04 2.76
C MET A 81 4.77 13.94 1.79
N GLN A 82 5.99 13.40 1.90
CA GLN A 82 6.43 12.31 1.03
C GLN A 82 5.53 11.08 1.13
N ASN A 83 4.99 10.78 2.32
CA ASN A 83 4.09 9.64 2.48
C ASN A 83 2.79 9.82 1.71
N PHE A 84 2.20 11.02 1.74
CA PHE A 84 1.01 11.35 0.93
C PHE A 84 1.34 11.29 -0.55
N ARG A 85 2.51 11.80 -0.94
CA ARG A 85 2.94 11.78 -2.33
C ARG A 85 3.11 10.35 -2.85
N SER A 86 3.76 9.49 -2.09
CA SER A 86 3.94 8.09 -2.44
C SER A 86 2.60 7.35 -2.56
N ALA A 87 1.69 7.57 -1.60
CA ALA A 87 0.36 6.93 -1.62
C ALA A 87 -0.48 7.37 -2.81
N VAL A 88 -0.48 8.66 -3.15
CA VAL A 88 -1.19 9.16 -4.34
C VAL A 88 -0.59 8.60 -5.63
N LEU A 89 0.74 8.54 -5.72
CA LEU A 89 1.39 7.96 -6.89
C LEU A 89 1.06 6.47 -7.04
N GLU A 90 1.00 5.73 -5.94
CA GLU A 90 0.58 4.32 -5.93
C GLU A 90 -0.89 4.15 -6.37
N GLU A 91 -1.82 4.96 -5.84
CA GLU A 91 -3.22 4.96 -6.28
C GLU A 91 -3.32 5.22 -7.80
N GLN A 92 -2.59 6.21 -8.32
CA GLN A 92 -2.56 6.51 -9.76
C GLN A 92 -2.03 5.35 -10.60
N VAL A 93 -1.05 4.60 -10.11
CA VAL A 93 -0.53 3.41 -10.80
C VAL A 93 -1.57 2.28 -10.79
N ILE A 94 -2.27 2.08 -9.67
CA ILE A 94 -3.34 1.08 -9.57
C ILE A 94 -4.45 1.40 -10.58
N GLU A 95 -4.90 2.65 -10.63
CA GLU A 95 -5.90 3.10 -11.59
C GLU A 95 -5.43 2.88 -13.03
N PHE A 96 -4.19 3.26 -13.35
CA PHE A 96 -3.61 3.02 -14.66
C PHE A 96 -3.61 1.53 -15.04
N VAL A 97 -3.22 0.64 -14.12
CA VAL A 97 -3.22 -0.81 -14.36
C VAL A 97 -4.64 -1.33 -14.53
N ALA A 98 -5.59 -0.89 -13.70
CA ALA A 98 -6.99 -1.29 -13.78
C ALA A 98 -7.63 -0.88 -15.11
N GLU A 99 -7.34 0.32 -15.62
CA GLU A 99 -7.81 0.78 -16.95
C GLU A 99 -7.26 -0.06 -18.12
N LYS A 100 -6.13 -0.74 -17.93
CA LYS A 100 -5.51 -1.63 -18.93
C LYS A 100 -5.90 -3.09 -18.75
N GLY A 101 -6.46 -3.45 -17.60
CA GLY A 101 -6.90 -4.79 -17.28
C GLY A 101 -8.24 -5.13 -17.93
N ASN A 102 -8.51 -6.43 -18.09
CA ASN A 102 -9.84 -6.90 -18.41
C ASN A 102 -10.65 -6.96 -17.11
N ILE A 103 -11.56 -5.99 -16.91
CA ILE A 103 -12.44 -5.97 -15.75
C ILE A 103 -13.65 -6.85 -16.05
N ALA A 104 -13.87 -7.87 -15.22
CA ALA A 104 -15.07 -8.69 -15.23
C ALA A 104 -15.90 -8.38 -13.96
N GLU A 105 -17.18 -8.08 -14.15
CA GLU A 105 -18.11 -7.91 -13.03
C GLU A 105 -18.80 -9.25 -12.74
N THR A 106 -18.71 -9.70 -11.48
CA THR A 106 -19.33 -10.94 -11.03
C THR A 106 -20.35 -10.62 -9.95
N GLU A 107 -21.61 -11.03 -10.16
CA GLU A 107 -22.64 -10.95 -9.12
C GLU A 107 -22.33 -11.96 -8.01
N MET A 108 -22.24 -11.48 -6.77
CA MET A 108 -22.02 -12.31 -5.59
C MET A 108 -22.86 -11.83 -4.42
N THR A 109 -23.27 -12.76 -3.56
CA THR A 109 -23.98 -12.47 -2.32
C THR A 109 -23.02 -11.99 -1.24
N PHE A 110 -23.56 -11.31 -0.22
CA PHE A 110 -22.77 -10.89 0.94
C PHE A 110 -22.09 -12.06 1.66
N GLU A 111 -22.76 -13.22 1.73
CA GLU A 111 -22.22 -14.41 2.38
C GLU A 111 -21.01 -14.99 1.62
N GLU A 112 -21.02 -14.91 0.28
CA GLU A 112 -19.89 -15.32 -0.56
C GLU A 112 -18.71 -14.35 -0.41
N LEU A 113 -18.97 -13.04 -0.45
CA LEU A 113 -17.93 -12.02 -0.25
C LEU A 113 -17.25 -12.14 1.12
N ALA A 114 -18.00 -12.44 2.18
CA ALA A 114 -17.46 -12.59 3.52
C ALA A 114 -16.61 -13.86 3.72
N LYS A 115 -16.75 -14.87 2.85
CA LYS A 115 -16.04 -16.14 2.92
C LYS A 115 -14.83 -16.22 2.00
N SER A 116 -14.77 -15.38 0.97
CA SER A 116 -13.65 -15.36 0.03
C SER A 116 -12.49 -14.53 0.62
N PRO A 117 -11.35 -15.14 1.03
CA PRO A 117 -10.11 -14.39 0.96
C PRO A 117 -9.91 -14.09 -0.52
N ILE A 118 -9.81 -12.82 -0.90
CA ILE A 118 -9.46 -12.44 -2.28
C ILE A 118 -8.09 -13.07 -2.57
N THR A 119 -8.11 -14.25 -3.19
CA THR A 119 -6.93 -14.97 -3.63
C THR A 119 -6.86 -14.86 -5.15
N PRO A 120 -5.67 -14.58 -5.73
CA PRO A 120 -5.51 -14.48 -7.19
C PRO A 120 -5.88 -15.74 -7.99
N GLU A 121 -6.32 -16.82 -7.34
CA GLU A 121 -6.67 -18.09 -7.97
C GLU A 121 -8.14 -18.17 -8.43
N ASP A 122 -8.98 -17.16 -8.13
CA ASP A 122 -10.41 -17.18 -8.47
C ASP A 122 -10.74 -16.57 -9.87
N GLU A 123 -9.73 -16.32 -10.72
CA GLU A 123 -9.89 -15.82 -12.10
C GLU A 123 -9.80 -16.95 -13.17
N GLU A 124 -10.57 -18.04 -13.02
CA GLU A 124 -10.80 -19.00 -14.12
C GLU A 124 -11.94 -18.61 -15.05
#